data_AF-A0A6P7IAV1-F1
#
_entry.id   AF-A0A6P7IAV1-F1
#
_cell.length_a   1.000
_cell.length_b   1.000
_cell.length_c   1.000
_cell.angle_alpha   90.00
_cell.angle_beta   90.00
_cell.angle_gamma   90.00
#
_symmetry.space_group_name_H-M   'P 1'
#
loop_
_entity.id
_entity.type
_entity.pdbx_description
1 polymer ?
#
loop_
_entity_poly.entity_id
_entity_poly.type
_entity_poly.pdbx_seq_one_letter_code
_entity_poly.pdbx_strand_id
1 'polypeptide(L)'
;MGNVLKAVHDFVWNTLGRVVVQDSDPVLEGQLLQELLALPEVELWRIHWCLSQDLLKDIPPIPPHWLASADACSIAKTMMRCYQEEGALMVLAAVLTLIGRDDRVCHIHHTINPFAPKSAPRPDPDLVRKHRGWLISRIQRPEAILDALRAYGILNTTNREAISMYGVRRDKNRALVDLVLRKGDEALEVFYMALSQSEPFLLQELDGNPFREKNASDTSVIAEMLAVLASDELRSFQWLLSDHTAGESHPPIGRDPLEHADRITTQRLLEQHCGSKQAESITRKLLRRTVPALRFCLPGEAVTSQTLTDVTVETEESPVEVTAEVHKKGSMFRLRRQQPGVFRCSLTGLLLAGFGDLLYEIVPWDVDFLSSRGLRPAGPLFRFTLLSGRFHELHLPHCQLLSDGGQHFLSVAHLTGDRVDFITAGQVTDSHVIIDIAGFSCFGLVTSAASTAAIRGLVLLFSQPSTSSIFVLLLPRNVCLTQVRREWKRRVGADYVEAIPDCELIPNQTYKLTGQPVTVIQPESSKFVNFSDYNNFLPSFQCQPAPQRPWM
;
A
#
# COMPACT_ATOMS: atom_id res chain seq x y z
N MET A 1 42.70 37.89 -12.22
CA MET A 1 41.73 36.85 -11.83
C MET A 1 42.40 35.83 -10.91
N GLY A 2 42.70 36.20 -9.66
CA GLY A 2 43.37 35.31 -8.70
C GLY A 2 42.91 35.43 -7.25
N ASN A 3 42.14 36.46 -6.89
CA ASN A 3 41.83 36.76 -5.48
C ASN A 3 40.34 36.64 -5.11
N VAL A 4 39.47 36.15 -6.00
CA VAL A 4 38.03 35.93 -5.69
C VAL A 4 37.76 34.48 -5.28
N LEU A 5 38.50 33.51 -5.80
CA LEU A 5 38.34 32.08 -5.46
C LEU A 5 38.83 31.72 -4.04
N LYS A 6 39.78 32.48 -3.49
CA LYS A 6 40.29 32.23 -2.13
C LYS A 6 39.31 32.71 -1.05
N ALA A 7 38.58 33.79 -1.30
CA ALA A 7 37.57 34.32 -0.38
C ALA A 7 36.31 33.43 -0.30
N VAL A 8 35.98 32.69 -1.37
CA VAL A 8 34.85 31.73 -1.36
C VAL A 8 35.24 30.42 -0.65
N HIS A 9 36.50 29.99 -0.78
CA HIS A 9 37.00 28.79 -0.11
C HIS A 9 37.07 28.95 1.42
N ASP A 10 37.51 30.12 1.90
CA ASP A 10 37.66 30.39 3.35
C ASP A 10 36.32 30.71 4.05
N PHE A 11 35.28 31.10 3.30
CA PHE A 11 33.92 31.28 3.83
C PHE A 11 33.18 29.95 4.02
N VAL A 12 33.36 29.00 3.08
CA VAL A 12 32.72 27.67 3.15
C VAL A 12 33.35 26.81 4.27
N TRP A 13 34.64 26.96 4.55
CA TRP A 13 35.33 26.17 5.58
C TRP A 13 34.98 26.58 7.01
N ASN A 14 34.59 27.84 7.25
CA ASN A 14 34.33 28.37 8.60
C ASN A 14 32.86 28.30 9.04
N THR A 15 31.90 28.02 8.14
CA THR A 15 30.46 27.93 8.50
C THR A 15 29.97 26.51 8.76
N LEU A 16 30.77 25.48 8.44
CA LEU A 16 30.49 24.09 8.78
C LEU A 16 31.46 23.57 9.84
N GLY A 17 31.51 24.31 10.95
CA GLY A 17 32.12 23.85 12.19
C GLY A 17 31.43 22.56 12.66
N ARG A 18 32.16 21.46 12.54
CA ARG A 18 31.86 20.16 13.11
C ARG A 18 31.42 20.30 14.58
N VAL A 19 30.19 19.91 14.88
CA VAL A 19 29.95 19.18 16.12
C VAL A 19 30.46 17.76 15.85
N VAL A 20 31.69 17.51 16.28
CA VAL A 20 32.26 16.17 16.34
C VAL A 20 31.49 15.44 17.45
N VAL A 21 30.50 14.65 17.07
CA VAL A 21 30.13 13.47 17.86
C VAL A 21 31.18 12.43 17.49
N GLN A 22 32.08 12.15 18.43
CA GLN A 22 32.94 10.97 18.37
C GLN A 22 32.02 9.75 18.50
N ASP A 23 31.55 9.22 17.38
CA ASP A 23 31.25 7.80 17.27
C ASP A 23 32.59 7.13 16.97
N SER A 24 33.06 6.29 17.90
CA SER A 24 34.27 5.50 17.72
C SER A 24 34.03 4.55 16.54
N ASP A 25 34.56 4.89 15.36
CA ASP A 25 34.57 3.99 14.20
C ASP A 25 35.28 2.68 14.60
N PRO A 26 34.66 1.50 14.42
CA PRO A 26 35.41 0.25 14.55
C PRO A 26 36.49 0.24 13.48
N VAL A 27 37.73 -0.01 13.89
CA VAL A 27 38.90 -0.13 13.01
C VAL A 27 38.58 -1.15 11.92
N LEU A 28 38.50 -0.69 10.68
CA LEU A 28 38.14 -1.48 9.50
C LEU A 28 39.37 -2.26 8.98
N GLU A 29 40.07 -2.99 9.85
CA GLU A 29 41.24 -3.81 9.51
C GLU A 29 40.86 -5.30 9.40
N GLY A 30 39.95 -5.61 8.46
CA GLY A 30 39.44 -6.98 8.25
C GLY A 30 39.77 -7.54 6.86
N GLN A 31 39.77 -8.88 6.73
CA GLN A 31 40.07 -9.59 5.48
C GLN A 31 39.15 -9.16 4.33
N LEU A 32 37.89 -8.85 4.64
CA LEU A 32 36.90 -8.35 3.69
C LEU A 32 37.35 -7.07 2.98
N LEU A 33 37.93 -6.12 3.72
CA LEU A 33 38.37 -4.85 3.13
C LEU A 33 39.57 -5.07 2.21
N GLN A 34 40.49 -5.98 2.56
CA GLN A 34 41.63 -6.33 1.72
C GLN A 34 41.19 -6.96 0.39
N GLU A 35 40.23 -7.88 0.44
CA GLU A 35 39.68 -8.51 -0.77
C GLU A 35 39.02 -7.48 -1.69
N LEU A 36 38.23 -6.55 -1.13
CA LEU A 36 37.57 -5.48 -1.87
C LEU A 36 38.56 -4.46 -2.44
N LEU A 37 39.59 -4.06 -1.69
CA LEU A 37 40.63 -3.14 -2.17
C LEU A 37 41.47 -3.71 -3.32
N ALA A 38 41.54 -5.05 -3.43
CA ALA A 38 42.23 -5.73 -4.51
C ALA A 38 41.40 -5.85 -5.81
N LEU A 39 40.18 -5.30 -5.87
CA LEU A 39 39.31 -5.33 -7.06
C LEU A 39 39.35 -3.99 -7.82
N PRO A 40 39.23 -4.00 -9.16
CA PRO A 40 39.08 -2.78 -9.94
C PRO A 40 37.72 -2.10 -9.68
N GLU A 41 37.66 -0.78 -9.89
CA GLU A 41 36.47 0.03 -9.63
C GLU A 41 35.20 -0.49 -10.32
N VAL A 42 35.33 -0.99 -11.55
CA VAL A 42 34.21 -1.60 -12.30
C VAL A 42 33.63 -2.82 -11.58
N GLU A 43 34.46 -3.62 -10.91
CA GLU A 43 34.01 -4.79 -10.15
C GLU A 43 33.36 -4.39 -8.83
N LEU A 44 33.87 -3.33 -8.17
CA LEU A 44 33.21 -2.76 -7.00
C LEU A 44 31.81 -2.24 -7.33
N TRP A 45 31.63 -1.60 -8.50
CA TRP A 45 30.30 -1.22 -8.99
C TRP A 45 29.39 -2.42 -9.27
N ARG A 46 29.92 -3.49 -9.85
CA ARG A 46 29.14 -4.72 -10.10
C ARG A 46 28.74 -5.41 -8.80
N ILE A 47 29.64 -5.46 -7.81
CA ILE A 47 29.36 -6.00 -6.48
C ILE A 47 28.31 -5.14 -5.78
N HIS A 48 28.51 -3.81 -5.75
CA HIS A 48 27.56 -2.84 -5.20
C HIS A 48 26.16 -3.03 -5.78
N TRP A 49 26.07 -3.12 -7.12
CA TRP A 49 24.80 -3.40 -7.79
C TRP A 49 24.23 -4.75 -7.33
N CYS A 50 24.99 -5.85 -7.41
CA CYS A 50 24.49 -7.18 -7.04
C CYS A 50 24.00 -7.26 -5.59
N LEU A 51 24.69 -6.60 -4.65
CA LEU A 51 24.27 -6.52 -3.25
C LEU A 51 22.95 -5.79 -3.07
N SER A 52 22.59 -4.86 -3.97
CA SER A 52 21.32 -4.14 -3.94
C SER A 52 20.15 -4.88 -4.60
N GLN A 53 20.43 -5.98 -5.31
CA GLN A 53 19.44 -6.72 -6.09
C GLN A 53 19.13 -8.07 -5.44
N ASP A 54 17.91 -8.58 -5.65
CA ASP A 54 17.46 -9.89 -5.15
C ASP A 54 18.00 -11.04 -6.04
N LEU A 55 19.31 -11.11 -6.20
CA LEU A 55 20.00 -12.07 -7.08
C LEU A 55 20.63 -13.23 -6.32
N LEU A 56 20.87 -13.06 -5.02
CA LEU A 56 21.52 -14.06 -4.18
C LEU A 56 20.47 -14.91 -3.48
N LYS A 57 20.51 -16.23 -3.70
CA LYS A 57 19.59 -17.16 -3.06
C LYS A 57 19.81 -17.16 -1.54
N ASP A 58 18.72 -17.03 -0.78
CA ASP A 58 18.70 -17.03 0.69
C ASP A 58 19.43 -15.86 1.36
N ILE A 59 19.86 -14.84 0.60
CA ILE A 59 20.52 -13.63 1.12
C ILE A 59 19.67 -12.41 0.71
N PRO A 60 19.09 -11.66 1.67
CA PRO A 60 18.30 -10.47 1.36
C PRO A 60 19.14 -9.38 0.70
N PRO A 61 18.59 -8.63 -0.28
CA PRO A 61 19.28 -7.48 -0.85
C PRO A 61 19.48 -6.37 0.19
N ILE A 62 20.65 -5.72 0.13
CA ILE A 62 20.96 -4.54 0.94
C ILE A 62 20.17 -3.35 0.38
N PRO A 63 19.43 -2.59 1.22
CA PRO A 63 18.73 -1.40 0.76
C PRO A 63 19.69 -0.39 0.10
N PRO A 64 19.33 0.24 -1.04
CA PRO A 64 20.24 1.14 -1.76
C PRO A 64 20.79 2.31 -0.92
N HIS A 65 20.01 2.81 0.05
CA HIS A 65 20.47 3.91 0.93
C HIS A 65 21.54 3.49 1.95
N TRP A 66 21.75 2.19 2.17
CA TRP A 66 22.88 1.65 2.95
C TRP A 66 24.15 1.50 2.11
N LEU A 67 24.00 1.49 0.79
CA LEU A 67 25.09 1.40 -0.18
C LEU A 67 25.35 2.78 -0.80
N ALA A 68 25.72 3.74 0.05
CA ALA A 68 25.85 5.16 -0.34
C ALA A 68 26.89 5.39 -1.46
N SER A 69 27.93 4.57 -1.53
CA SER A 69 28.96 4.62 -2.57
C SER A 69 29.52 3.24 -2.88
N ALA A 70 30.01 3.08 -4.12
CA ALA A 70 30.59 1.84 -4.63
C ALA A 70 32.10 1.73 -4.37
N ASP A 71 32.62 2.36 -3.32
CA ASP A 71 34.01 2.19 -2.90
C ASP A 71 34.17 1.02 -1.92
N ALA A 72 35.36 0.44 -1.89
CA ALA A 72 35.67 -0.74 -1.09
C ALA A 72 35.41 -0.52 0.42
N CYS A 73 35.71 0.66 0.96
CA CYS A 73 35.51 0.97 2.38
C CYS A 73 34.04 1.05 2.75
N SER A 74 33.23 1.71 1.93
CA SER A 74 31.78 1.81 2.14
C SER A 74 31.09 0.46 1.97
N ILE A 75 31.45 -0.31 0.95
CA ILE A 75 30.94 -1.68 0.77
C ILE A 75 31.35 -2.56 1.95
N ALA A 76 32.61 -2.54 2.36
CA ALA A 76 33.09 -3.30 3.52
C ALA A 76 32.37 -2.91 4.81
N LYS A 77 32.24 -1.60 5.08
CA LYS A 77 31.56 -1.10 6.29
C LYS A 77 30.11 -1.55 6.33
N THR A 78 29.40 -1.45 5.20
CA THR A 78 28.01 -1.90 5.09
C THR A 78 27.92 -3.41 5.22
N MET A 79 28.73 -4.19 4.49
CA MET A 79 28.73 -5.65 4.60
C MET A 79 29.10 -6.16 6.00
N MET A 80 30.10 -5.56 6.65
CA MET A 80 30.46 -5.86 8.04
C MET A 80 29.30 -5.55 9.00
N ARG A 81 28.63 -4.41 8.79
CA ARG A 81 27.47 -4.02 9.58
C ARG A 81 26.32 -5.00 9.42
N CYS A 82 26.12 -5.52 8.21
CA CYS A 82 24.95 -6.30 7.84
C CYS A 82 25.10 -7.81 8.02
N TYR A 83 26.29 -8.34 7.80
CA TYR A 83 26.56 -9.78 7.75
C TYR A 83 27.65 -10.21 8.73
N GLN A 84 28.30 -9.27 9.43
CA GLN A 84 29.52 -9.52 10.21
C GLN A 84 30.67 -10.04 9.31
N GLU A 85 31.86 -10.24 9.84
CA GLU A 85 33.05 -10.53 9.01
C GLU A 85 32.92 -11.83 8.20
N GLU A 86 32.53 -12.93 8.85
CA GLU A 86 32.41 -14.25 8.21
C GLU A 86 31.25 -14.31 7.21
N GLY A 87 30.08 -13.75 7.56
CA GLY A 87 28.93 -13.68 6.66
C GLY A 87 29.19 -12.75 5.47
N ALA A 88 29.90 -11.64 5.68
CA ALA A 88 30.27 -10.74 4.60
C ALA A 88 31.20 -11.42 3.59
N LEU A 89 32.14 -12.26 4.04
CA LEU A 89 33.00 -13.04 3.15
C LEU A 89 32.21 -14.09 2.35
N MET A 90 31.22 -14.75 2.97
CA MET A 90 30.32 -15.69 2.26
C MET A 90 29.47 -14.99 1.20
N VAL A 91 28.92 -13.82 1.52
CA VAL A 91 28.14 -13.00 0.58
C VAL A 91 29.06 -12.52 -0.55
N LEU A 92 30.27 -12.06 -0.24
CA LEU A 92 31.25 -11.63 -1.24
C LEU A 92 31.60 -12.79 -2.19
N ALA A 93 31.85 -13.99 -1.68
CA ALA A 93 32.12 -15.16 -2.49
C ALA A 93 30.96 -15.48 -3.44
N ALA A 94 29.72 -15.47 -2.94
CA ALA A 94 28.53 -15.70 -3.77
C ALA A 94 28.35 -14.65 -4.87
N VAL A 95 28.62 -13.36 -4.57
CA VAL A 95 28.58 -12.28 -5.56
C VAL A 95 29.72 -12.42 -6.59
N LEU A 96 30.93 -12.78 -6.16
CA LEU A 96 32.07 -13.00 -7.06
C LEU A 96 31.79 -14.13 -8.05
N THR A 97 31.18 -15.24 -7.60
CA THR A 97 30.69 -16.31 -8.48
C THR A 97 29.64 -15.77 -9.47
N LEU A 98 28.67 -14.99 -9.01
CA LEU A 98 27.62 -14.43 -9.86
C LEU A 98 28.16 -13.52 -10.97
N ILE A 99 29.25 -12.79 -10.71
CA ILE A 99 29.90 -11.92 -11.71
C ILE A 99 30.98 -12.63 -12.55
N GLY A 100 31.17 -13.94 -12.35
CA GLY A 100 32.09 -14.79 -13.12
C GLY A 100 33.56 -14.72 -12.68
N ARG A 101 33.83 -14.52 -11.38
CA ARG A 101 35.17 -14.43 -10.77
C ARG A 101 35.46 -15.58 -9.82
N ASP A 102 35.33 -16.80 -10.33
CA ASP A 102 35.54 -18.04 -9.57
C ASP A 102 37.01 -18.23 -9.13
N ASP A 103 37.95 -17.57 -9.79
CA ASP A 103 39.38 -17.57 -9.48
C ASP A 103 39.69 -17.01 -8.07
N ARG A 104 38.87 -16.09 -7.58
CA ARG A 104 39.04 -15.45 -6.26
C ARG A 104 38.23 -16.11 -5.15
N VAL A 105 37.24 -16.91 -5.49
CA VAL A 105 36.35 -17.61 -4.54
C VAL A 105 37.12 -18.66 -3.73
N CYS A 106 38.12 -19.32 -4.33
CA CYS A 106 38.98 -20.29 -3.66
C CYS A 106 39.82 -19.68 -2.51
N HIS A 107 40.25 -18.42 -2.64
CA HIS A 107 40.99 -17.71 -1.60
C HIS A 107 40.13 -17.38 -0.38
N ILE A 108 38.82 -17.19 -0.58
CA ILE A 108 37.87 -16.92 0.48
C ILE A 108 37.50 -18.22 1.23
N HIS A 109 37.26 -19.32 0.51
CA HIS A 109 36.87 -20.60 1.11
C HIS A 109 37.94 -21.28 1.98
N HIS A 110 39.23 -21.00 1.77
CA HIS A 110 40.31 -21.58 2.59
C HIS A 110 40.39 -21.00 4.02
N THR A 111 39.68 -19.90 4.28
CA THR A 111 39.76 -19.14 5.54
C THR A 111 38.52 -19.32 6.45
N ILE A 112 37.48 -20.01 5.98
CA ILE A 112 36.21 -20.16 6.69
C ILE A 112 36.26 -21.41 7.59
N ASN A 113 36.35 -21.22 8.91
CA ASN A 113 36.22 -22.29 9.90
C ASN A 113 34.72 -22.56 10.18
N PRO A 114 34.21 -23.81 10.15
CA PRO A 114 32.78 -24.06 10.29
C PRO A 114 32.37 -24.07 11.76
N PHE A 115 31.78 -22.99 12.27
CA PHE A 115 30.98 -23.00 13.50
C PHE A 115 29.75 -22.09 13.44
N ALA A 116 28.77 -22.47 14.25
CA ALA A 116 27.33 -22.19 14.18
C ALA A 116 26.88 -20.71 14.15
N PRO A 117 25.72 -20.41 13.52
CA PRO A 117 25.11 -19.09 13.58
C PRO A 117 24.80 -18.69 15.04
N LYS A 118 25.25 -17.49 15.43
CA LYS A 118 24.93 -16.90 16.75
C LYS A 118 23.40 -16.75 16.90
N SER A 119 22.93 -16.98 18.13
CA SER A 119 21.53 -16.90 18.54
C SER A 119 20.86 -15.62 18.03
N ALA A 120 19.68 -15.77 17.44
CA ALA A 120 18.82 -14.66 17.02
C ALA A 120 18.73 -13.58 18.12
N PRO A 121 18.70 -12.28 17.75
CA PRO A 121 18.47 -11.22 18.72
C PRO A 121 17.25 -11.56 19.58
N ARG A 122 17.33 -11.28 20.88
CA ARG A 122 16.21 -11.59 21.79
C ARG A 122 14.98 -10.85 21.26
N PRO A 123 13.92 -11.57 20.88
CA PRO A 123 12.70 -10.96 20.40
C PRO A 123 12.14 -9.99 21.45
N ASP A 124 11.78 -8.79 20.99
CA ASP A 124 11.07 -7.79 21.77
C ASP A 124 9.71 -7.53 21.10
N PRO A 125 8.62 -8.18 21.57
CA PRO A 125 7.27 -8.00 21.04
C PRO A 125 6.80 -6.55 21.04
N ASP A 126 7.27 -5.74 21.98
CA ASP A 126 6.86 -4.33 22.09
C ASP A 126 7.46 -3.48 20.97
N LEU A 127 8.58 -3.90 20.41
CA LEU A 127 9.22 -3.24 19.28
C LEU A 127 8.32 -3.33 18.04
N VAL A 128 7.73 -4.51 17.79
CA VAL A 128 6.77 -4.72 16.70
C VAL A 128 5.51 -3.87 16.88
N ARG A 129 5.00 -3.76 18.11
CA ARG A 129 3.83 -2.92 18.44
C ARG A 129 4.11 -1.45 18.18
N LYS A 130 5.23 -0.93 18.69
CA LYS A 130 5.64 0.48 18.58
C LYS A 130 5.94 0.88 17.14
N HIS A 131 6.49 -0.03 16.34
CA HIS A 131 6.92 0.24 14.97
C HIS A 131 5.97 -0.32 13.89
N ARG A 132 4.71 -0.61 14.23
CA ARG A 132 3.70 -1.16 13.31
C ARG A 132 3.67 -0.42 11.96
N GLY A 133 3.44 0.90 11.96
CA GLY A 133 3.32 1.69 10.73
C GLY A 133 4.60 1.70 9.88
N TRP A 134 5.75 1.60 10.53
CA TRP A 134 7.05 1.53 9.88
C TRP A 134 7.26 0.16 9.23
N LEU A 135 6.97 -0.94 9.92
CA LEU A 135 7.01 -2.30 9.39
C LEU A 135 6.09 -2.46 8.17
N ILE A 136 4.86 -1.96 8.25
CA ILE A 136 3.91 -1.95 7.13
C ILE A 136 4.51 -1.31 5.88
N SER A 137 5.27 -0.23 6.06
CA SER A 137 5.84 0.54 4.96
C SER A 137 7.11 -0.06 4.37
N ARG A 138 7.86 -0.84 5.17
CA ARG A 138 9.25 -1.19 4.85
C ARG A 138 9.50 -2.67 4.56
N ILE A 139 8.67 -3.61 5.05
CA ILE A 139 8.79 -5.04 4.73
C ILE A 139 8.73 -5.23 3.21
N GLN A 140 9.76 -5.82 2.60
CA GLN A 140 9.87 -6.03 1.15
C GLN A 140 9.41 -7.43 0.75
N ARG A 141 9.69 -8.45 1.58
CA ARG A 141 9.46 -9.87 1.30
C ARG A 141 8.39 -10.48 2.22
N PRO A 142 7.13 -10.03 2.16
CA PRO A 142 6.07 -10.55 3.03
C PRO A 142 5.79 -12.04 2.84
N GLU A 143 6.00 -12.59 1.64
CA GLU A 143 5.75 -14.01 1.35
C GLU A 143 6.69 -14.92 2.14
N ALA A 144 7.97 -14.56 2.29
CA ALA A 144 8.93 -15.32 3.10
C ALA A 144 8.52 -15.35 4.59
N ILE A 145 7.99 -14.23 5.10
CA ILE A 145 7.48 -14.14 6.47
C ILE A 145 6.21 -14.99 6.63
N LEU A 146 5.31 -14.95 5.65
CA LEU A 146 4.10 -15.79 5.63
C LEU A 146 4.44 -17.28 5.62
N ASP A 147 5.44 -17.68 4.82
CA ASP A 147 5.94 -19.06 4.76
C ASP A 147 6.50 -19.52 6.10
N ALA A 148 7.35 -18.69 6.73
CA ALA A 148 7.89 -18.97 8.06
C ALA A 148 6.78 -19.11 9.10
N LEU A 149 5.88 -18.13 9.22
CA LEU A 149 4.79 -18.18 10.20
C LEU A 149 3.86 -19.39 10.02
N ARG A 150 3.68 -19.86 8.78
CA ARG A 150 2.94 -21.09 8.50
C ARG A 150 3.72 -22.34 8.91
N ALA A 151 5.03 -22.38 8.66
CA ALA A 151 5.89 -23.49 9.06
C ALA A 151 5.91 -23.68 10.59
N TYR A 152 5.85 -22.59 11.34
CA TYR A 152 5.73 -22.59 12.81
C TYR A 152 4.29 -22.74 13.33
N GLY A 153 3.29 -22.96 12.45
CA GLY A 153 1.89 -23.19 12.85
C GLY A 153 1.13 -21.96 13.35
N ILE A 154 1.73 -20.76 13.32
CA ILE A 154 1.08 -19.52 13.73
C ILE A 154 -0.03 -19.14 12.75
N LEU A 155 0.21 -19.30 11.44
CA LEU A 155 -0.76 -19.05 10.38
C LEU A 155 -1.20 -20.35 9.72
N ASN A 156 -2.48 -20.44 9.37
CA ASN A 156 -3.01 -21.52 8.53
C ASN A 156 -3.14 -21.08 7.07
N THR A 157 -3.52 -22.00 6.19
CA THR A 157 -3.72 -21.72 4.76
C THR A 157 -4.73 -20.60 4.54
N THR A 158 -5.84 -20.59 5.27
CA THR A 158 -6.90 -19.57 5.17
C THR A 158 -6.39 -18.17 5.50
N ASN A 159 -5.55 -18.03 6.53
CA ASN A 159 -4.90 -16.76 6.88
C ASN A 159 -4.04 -16.23 5.74
N ARG A 160 -3.24 -17.11 5.13
CA ARG A 160 -2.40 -16.75 3.98
C ARG A 160 -3.23 -16.29 2.79
N GLU A 161 -4.24 -17.08 2.43
CA GLU A 161 -5.12 -16.77 1.30
C GLU A 161 -5.75 -15.38 1.44
N ALA A 162 -6.23 -15.03 2.64
CA ALA A 162 -6.80 -13.71 2.93
C ALA A 162 -5.79 -12.56 2.71
N ILE A 163 -4.54 -12.74 3.12
CA ILE A 163 -3.48 -11.75 2.94
C ILE A 163 -3.09 -11.65 1.46
N SER A 164 -3.03 -12.78 0.76
CA SER A 164 -2.69 -12.86 -0.66
C SER A 164 -3.76 -12.24 -1.58
N MET A 165 -4.96 -11.91 -1.10
CA MET A 165 -5.96 -11.20 -1.90
C MET A 165 -5.60 -9.74 -2.21
N TYR A 166 -4.73 -9.11 -1.40
CA TYR A 166 -4.36 -7.70 -1.57
C TYR A 166 -3.25 -7.52 -2.61
N GLY A 167 -3.49 -6.73 -3.65
CA GLY A 167 -2.51 -6.56 -4.75
C GLY A 167 -1.33 -5.65 -4.43
N VAL A 168 -1.44 -4.78 -3.42
CA VAL A 168 -0.37 -3.86 -3.03
C VAL A 168 0.39 -4.42 -1.83
N ARG A 169 1.72 -4.50 -1.95
CA ARG A 169 2.62 -4.98 -0.88
C ARG A 169 2.33 -4.33 0.48
N ARG A 170 2.11 -3.02 0.52
CA ARG A 170 1.78 -2.29 1.75
C ARG A 170 0.49 -2.81 2.41
N ASP A 171 -0.55 -3.10 1.63
CA ASP A 171 -1.80 -3.66 2.16
C ASP A 171 -1.64 -5.12 2.61
N LYS A 172 -0.80 -5.92 1.92
CA LYS A 172 -0.38 -7.25 2.40
C LYS A 172 0.34 -7.14 3.75
N ASN A 173 1.32 -6.25 3.86
CA ASN A 173 2.08 -6.02 5.08
C ASN A 173 1.17 -5.57 6.23
N ARG A 174 0.20 -4.67 5.97
CA ARG A 174 -0.82 -4.26 6.94
C ARG A 174 -1.61 -5.45 7.45
N ALA A 175 -2.18 -6.25 6.53
CA ALA A 175 -2.97 -7.43 6.91
C ALA A 175 -2.14 -8.45 7.71
N LEU A 176 -0.88 -8.66 7.32
CA LEU A 176 0.08 -9.52 8.02
C LEU A 176 0.38 -9.03 9.43
N VAL A 177 0.83 -7.79 9.59
CA VAL A 177 1.20 -7.23 10.90
C VAL A 177 -0.03 -7.16 11.82
N ASP A 178 -1.19 -6.76 11.30
CA ASP A 178 -2.44 -6.69 12.07
C ASP A 178 -2.97 -8.07 12.49
N LEU A 179 -2.67 -9.12 11.71
CA LEU A 179 -2.99 -10.49 12.06
C LEU A 179 -2.07 -11.03 13.16
N VAL A 180 -0.77 -10.79 13.07
CA VAL A 180 0.20 -11.18 14.10
C VAL A 180 -0.13 -10.50 15.43
N LEU A 181 -0.39 -9.19 15.42
CA LEU A 181 -0.80 -8.43 16.60
C LEU A 181 -2.07 -9.01 17.27
N ARG A 182 -3.02 -9.52 16.47
CA ARG A 182 -4.23 -10.17 16.98
C ARG A 182 -3.99 -11.56 17.57
N LYS A 183 -3.02 -12.30 17.06
CA LYS A 183 -2.71 -13.66 17.51
C LYS A 183 -1.96 -13.68 18.84
N GLY A 184 -1.28 -12.59 19.20
CA GLY A 184 -0.67 -12.40 20.52
C GLY A 184 0.85 -12.58 20.53
N ASP A 185 1.42 -12.68 21.73
CA ASP A 185 2.87 -12.63 21.93
C ASP A 185 3.61 -13.75 21.21
N GLU A 186 3.13 -14.99 21.27
CA GLU A 186 3.75 -16.12 20.55
C GLU A 186 3.87 -15.85 19.04
N ALA A 187 2.87 -15.24 18.44
CA ALA A 187 2.92 -14.87 17.03
C ALA A 187 3.92 -13.75 16.76
N LEU A 188 4.02 -12.77 17.66
CA LEU A 188 4.97 -11.64 17.55
C LEU A 188 6.42 -12.12 17.64
N GLU A 189 6.69 -13.08 18.52
CA GLU A 189 7.99 -13.73 18.71
C GLU A 189 8.44 -14.44 17.42
N VAL A 190 7.58 -15.30 16.87
CA VAL A 190 7.88 -16.00 15.61
C VAL A 190 7.96 -15.03 14.44
N PHE A 191 7.14 -13.98 14.42
CA PHE A 191 7.21 -12.93 13.41
C PHE A 191 8.53 -12.16 13.46
N TYR A 192 9.02 -11.82 14.66
CA TYR A 192 10.31 -11.16 14.84
C TYR A 192 11.46 -12.07 14.38
N MET A 193 11.41 -13.35 14.71
CA MET A 193 12.37 -14.33 14.19
C MET A 193 12.31 -14.44 12.66
N ALA A 194 11.11 -14.51 12.07
CA ALA A 194 10.94 -14.53 10.62
C ALA A 194 11.49 -13.25 9.97
N LEU A 195 11.24 -12.08 10.57
CA LEU A 195 11.84 -10.81 10.15
C LEU A 195 13.36 -10.84 10.24
N SER A 196 13.95 -11.49 11.24
CA SER A 196 15.41 -11.59 11.35
C SER A 196 16.05 -12.36 10.20
N GLN A 197 15.30 -13.32 9.66
CA GLN A 197 15.76 -14.16 8.53
C GLN A 197 15.43 -13.50 7.19
N SER A 198 14.26 -12.88 7.07
CA SER A 198 13.79 -12.29 5.82
C SER A 198 14.26 -10.84 5.61
N GLU A 199 14.44 -10.08 6.67
CA GLU A 199 14.67 -8.63 6.62
C GLU A 199 15.69 -8.20 7.70
N PRO A 200 16.91 -8.77 7.73
CA PRO A 200 17.90 -8.49 8.78
C PRO A 200 18.29 -7.01 8.86
N PHE A 201 18.39 -6.33 7.71
CA PHE A 201 18.66 -4.88 7.64
C PHE A 201 17.54 -4.06 8.25
N LEU A 202 16.30 -4.51 8.04
CA LEU A 202 15.12 -3.87 8.59
C LEU A 202 15.14 -3.95 10.12
N LEU A 203 15.47 -5.12 10.69
CA LEU A 203 15.65 -5.25 12.13
C LEU A 203 16.80 -4.39 12.65
N GLN A 204 17.90 -4.28 11.92
CA GLN A 204 19.00 -3.43 12.33
C GLN A 204 18.66 -1.92 12.28
N GLU A 205 17.79 -1.49 11.34
CA GLU A 205 17.21 -0.14 11.35
C GLU A 205 16.28 0.08 12.55
N LEU A 206 15.52 -0.95 12.93
CA LEU A 206 14.66 -0.92 14.12
C LEU A 206 15.46 -0.79 15.42
N ASP A 207 16.55 -1.56 15.54
CA ASP A 207 17.43 -1.53 16.72
C ASP A 207 18.30 -0.27 16.77
N GLY A 208 18.70 0.25 15.61
CA GLY A 208 19.62 1.38 15.44
C GLY A 208 18.94 2.73 15.18
N ASN A 209 17.62 2.83 15.32
CA ASN A 209 16.89 4.04 14.93
C ASN A 209 17.39 5.26 15.75
N PRO A 210 17.90 6.34 15.12
CA PRO A 210 18.33 7.55 15.83
C PRO A 210 17.17 8.30 16.50
N PHE A 211 15.92 7.84 16.31
CA PHE A 211 14.76 8.20 17.13
C PHE A 211 14.66 7.41 18.44
N ARG A 212 15.75 6.76 18.91
CA ARG A 212 16.01 6.69 20.35
C ARG A 212 16.10 8.14 20.84
N GLU A 213 14.93 8.72 21.08
CA GLU A 213 14.75 9.82 21.99
C GLU A 213 15.47 9.39 23.26
N LYS A 214 16.68 9.94 23.43
CA LYS A 214 17.29 10.04 24.73
C LYS A 214 16.21 10.69 25.59
N ASN A 215 15.65 9.89 26.50
CA ASN A 215 14.60 10.19 27.49
C ASN A 215 13.20 9.70 27.09
N ALA A 216 12.95 8.40 27.30
CA ALA A 216 11.62 7.78 27.29
C ALA A 216 10.63 8.36 28.34
N SER A 217 10.99 9.43 29.07
CA SER A 217 10.14 10.10 30.05
C SER A 217 9.37 11.30 29.49
N ASP A 218 9.76 11.83 28.31
CA ASP A 218 9.25 13.11 27.78
C ASP A 218 8.47 12.97 26.46
N THR A 219 8.35 11.76 25.92
CA THR A 219 7.61 11.51 24.67
C THR A 219 6.11 11.70 24.90
N SER A 220 5.47 12.61 24.15
CA SER A 220 4.02 12.81 24.23
C SER A 220 3.27 11.52 23.86
N VAL A 221 2.27 11.14 24.66
CA VAL A 221 1.39 9.98 24.39
C VAL A 221 0.76 10.05 22.99
N ILE A 222 0.49 11.26 22.50
CA ILE A 222 -0.05 11.48 21.15
C ILE A 222 0.99 11.13 20.09
N ALA A 223 2.27 11.47 20.32
CA ALA A 223 3.35 11.12 19.39
C ALA A 223 3.46 9.60 19.21
N GLU A 224 3.37 8.83 20.31
CA GLU A 224 3.35 7.36 20.27
C GLU A 224 2.15 6.82 19.49
N MET A 225 0.96 7.38 19.72
CA MET A 225 -0.26 7.03 18.98
C MET A 225 -0.15 7.31 17.48
N LEU A 226 0.52 8.38 17.07
CA LEU A 226 0.71 8.71 15.66
C LEU A 226 1.86 7.91 15.02
N ALA A 227 2.85 7.48 15.80
CA ALA A 227 4.00 6.71 15.32
C ALA A 227 3.59 5.32 14.78
N VAL A 228 2.60 4.68 15.40
CA VAL A 228 2.08 3.36 15.00
C VAL A 228 1.27 3.36 13.70
N LEU A 229 0.90 4.54 13.20
CA LEU A 229 0.11 4.70 11.97
C LEU A 229 0.96 4.57 10.73
N ALA A 230 0.48 3.80 9.75
CA ALA A 230 0.96 3.89 8.39
C ALA A 230 0.64 5.28 7.80
N SER A 231 1.39 5.71 6.78
CA SER A 231 1.27 7.08 6.24
C SER A 231 -0.13 7.42 5.71
N ASP A 232 -0.85 6.47 5.14
CA ASP A 232 -2.25 6.62 4.70
C ASP A 232 -3.26 6.58 5.86
N GLU A 233 -3.00 5.80 6.92
CA GLU A 233 -3.81 5.85 8.14
C GLU A 233 -3.68 7.22 8.82
N LEU A 234 -2.47 7.80 8.84
CA LEU A 234 -2.25 9.17 9.31
C LEU A 234 -3.03 10.18 8.46
N ARG A 235 -3.04 10.04 7.12
CA ARG A 235 -3.86 10.92 6.26
C ARG A 235 -5.35 10.78 6.54
N SER A 236 -5.82 9.56 6.74
CA SER A 236 -7.22 9.27 7.09
C SER A 236 -7.58 9.92 8.42
N PHE A 237 -6.71 9.79 9.42
CA PHE A 237 -6.86 10.43 10.72
C PHE A 237 -6.88 11.95 10.60
N GLN A 238 -5.93 12.56 9.88
CA GLN A 238 -5.89 14.01 9.62
C GLN A 238 -7.17 14.52 8.95
N TRP A 239 -7.70 13.75 8.00
CA TRP A 239 -8.94 14.10 7.31
C TRP A 239 -10.17 14.01 8.22
N LEU A 240 -10.23 13.03 9.13
CA LEU A 240 -11.30 12.99 10.12
C LEU A 240 -11.16 14.09 11.15
N LEU A 241 -9.94 14.39 11.54
CA LEU A 241 -9.62 15.43 12.50
C LEU A 241 -9.95 16.82 11.96
N SER A 242 -9.74 17.07 10.66
CA SER A 242 -10.04 18.36 10.04
C SER A 242 -11.50 18.77 10.15
N ASP A 243 -12.39 17.79 10.29
CA ASP A 243 -13.84 17.98 10.36
C ASP A 243 -14.38 17.72 11.77
N HIS A 244 -13.51 17.37 12.74
CA HIS A 244 -13.90 17.06 14.11
C HIS A 244 -14.06 18.34 14.93
N THR A 245 -15.22 18.51 15.56
CA THR A 245 -15.46 19.59 16.54
C THR A 245 -15.11 19.12 17.94
N ALA A 246 -14.20 19.81 18.63
CA ALA A 246 -13.81 19.49 20.00
C ALA A 246 -14.82 20.05 21.03
N GLY A 247 -16.13 19.83 20.81
CA GLY A 247 -17.23 20.39 21.62
C GLY A 247 -17.93 21.61 20.97
N GLU A 248 -18.87 22.24 21.69
CA GLU A 248 -19.66 23.39 21.20
C GLU A 248 -18.83 24.69 21.06
N SER A 249 -17.64 24.75 21.64
CA SER A 249 -16.88 26.01 21.83
C SER A 249 -15.72 26.23 20.85
N HIS A 250 -15.34 25.25 20.03
CA HIS A 250 -14.21 25.37 19.11
C HIS A 250 -14.57 24.94 17.67
N PRO A 251 -14.39 25.81 16.66
CA PRO A 251 -14.56 25.44 15.26
C PRO A 251 -13.53 24.37 14.87
N PRO A 252 -13.80 23.52 13.87
CA PRO A 252 -12.85 22.49 13.47
C PRO A 252 -11.49 23.08 13.04
N ILE A 253 -10.39 22.33 13.20
CA ILE A 253 -9.02 22.75 12.83
C ILE A 253 -8.94 23.15 11.35
N GLY A 254 -9.80 22.58 10.50
CA GLY A 254 -9.82 22.83 9.07
C GLY A 254 -8.86 21.93 8.30
N ARG A 255 -9.07 21.84 6.98
CA ARG A 255 -8.34 20.92 6.10
C ARG A 255 -6.94 21.42 5.77
N ASP A 256 -6.80 22.72 5.48
CA ASP A 256 -5.54 23.29 4.99
C ASP A 256 -4.35 23.11 5.95
N PRO A 257 -4.49 23.33 7.28
CA PRO A 257 -3.37 23.14 8.21
C PRO A 257 -2.89 21.68 8.31
N LEU A 258 -3.80 20.71 8.13
CA LEU A 258 -3.54 19.28 8.28
C LEU A 258 -3.11 18.60 6.98
N GLU A 259 -3.32 19.23 5.84
CA GLU A 259 -3.12 18.64 4.52
C GLU A 259 -1.67 18.19 4.28
N HIS A 260 -0.69 18.98 4.72
CA HIS A 260 0.73 18.69 4.56
C HIS A 260 1.44 18.44 5.90
N ALA A 261 0.69 18.38 6.99
CA ALA A 261 1.23 18.16 8.31
C ALA A 261 1.90 16.77 8.42
N ASP A 262 3.10 16.75 8.99
CA ASP A 262 3.71 15.52 9.48
C ASP A 262 3.15 15.14 10.86
N ARG A 263 3.64 14.05 11.45
CA ARG A 263 3.16 13.57 12.77
C ARG A 263 3.35 14.63 13.86
N ILE A 264 4.49 15.30 13.86
CA ILE A 264 4.86 16.33 14.84
C ILE A 264 3.94 17.55 14.72
N THR A 265 3.73 18.03 13.49
CA THR A 265 2.85 19.16 13.20
C THR A 265 1.40 18.82 13.54
N THR A 266 0.95 17.60 13.23
CA THR A 266 -0.39 17.12 13.57
C THR A 266 -0.63 17.12 15.07
N GLN A 267 0.32 16.57 15.85
CA GLN A 267 0.26 16.59 17.30
C GLN A 267 0.17 18.03 17.83
N ARG A 268 1.07 18.91 17.38
CA ARG A 268 1.12 20.31 17.82
C ARG A 268 -0.20 21.04 17.56
N LEU A 269 -0.76 20.89 16.36
CA LEU A 269 -2.05 21.51 16.00
C LEU A 269 -3.18 21.00 16.89
N LEU A 270 -3.21 19.69 17.19
CA LEU A 270 -4.23 19.10 18.03
C LEU A 270 -4.15 19.57 19.49
N GLU A 271 -2.94 19.60 20.04
CA GLU A 271 -2.68 20.08 21.40
C GLU A 271 -3.01 21.57 21.55
N GLN A 272 -2.66 22.39 20.55
CA GLN A 272 -3.04 23.81 20.51
C GLN A 272 -4.56 24.00 20.40
N HIS A 273 -5.26 23.10 19.72
CA HIS A 273 -6.68 23.25 19.44
C HIS A 273 -7.58 22.93 20.64
N CYS A 274 -7.27 21.88 21.41
CA CYS A 274 -8.15 21.38 22.47
C CYS A 274 -7.45 21.08 23.79
N GLY A 275 -6.13 21.33 23.90
CA GLY A 275 -5.32 21.00 25.06
C GLY A 275 -4.95 19.51 25.12
N SER A 276 -3.83 19.20 25.78
CA SER A 276 -3.21 17.86 25.75
C SER A 276 -4.14 16.71 26.18
N LYS A 277 -4.91 16.87 27.27
CA LYS A 277 -5.82 15.81 27.76
C LYS A 277 -6.97 15.50 26.79
N GLN A 278 -7.59 16.53 26.24
CA GLN A 278 -8.68 16.37 25.27
C GLN A 278 -8.13 15.85 23.93
N ALA A 279 -6.95 16.33 23.52
CA ALA A 279 -6.24 15.87 22.33
C ALA A 279 -5.95 14.36 22.40
N GLU A 280 -5.49 13.87 23.55
CA GLU A 280 -5.27 12.43 23.76
C GLU A 280 -6.59 11.64 23.63
N SER A 281 -7.66 12.10 24.29
CA SER A 281 -8.98 11.46 24.24
C SER A 281 -9.54 11.39 22.82
N ILE A 282 -9.49 12.50 22.08
CA ILE A 282 -9.93 12.59 20.68
C ILE A 282 -9.10 11.66 19.80
N THR A 283 -7.77 11.71 19.93
CA THR A 283 -6.84 10.86 19.17
C THR A 283 -7.17 9.38 19.39
N ARG A 284 -7.24 8.96 20.65
CA ARG A 284 -7.54 7.59 21.04
C ARG A 284 -8.90 7.13 20.49
N LYS A 285 -9.94 7.97 20.60
CA LYS A 285 -11.29 7.67 20.10
C LYS A 285 -11.31 7.51 18.58
N LEU A 286 -10.69 8.43 17.84
CA LEU A 286 -10.66 8.38 16.37
C LEU A 286 -9.83 7.19 15.86
N LEU A 287 -8.65 6.97 16.43
CA LEU A 287 -7.76 5.88 16.00
C LEU A 287 -8.34 4.49 16.23
N ARG A 288 -9.02 4.29 17.36
CA ARG A 288 -9.70 3.01 17.63
C ARG A 288 -10.84 2.72 16.66
N ARG A 289 -11.50 3.76 16.15
CA ARG A 289 -12.54 3.64 15.13
C ARG A 289 -11.97 3.39 13.75
N THR A 290 -10.87 4.06 13.39
CA THR A 290 -10.30 3.96 12.05
C THR A 290 -9.45 2.73 11.83
N VAL A 291 -8.67 2.35 12.84
CA VAL A 291 -7.72 1.23 12.77
C VAL A 291 -7.88 0.36 14.02
N PRO A 292 -8.87 -0.56 14.02
CA PRO A 292 -9.18 -1.38 15.19
C PRO A 292 -8.00 -2.20 15.74
N ALA A 293 -7.03 -2.55 14.88
CA ALA A 293 -5.81 -3.26 15.26
C ALA A 293 -4.94 -2.47 16.24
N LEU A 294 -5.05 -1.13 16.31
CA LEU A 294 -4.27 -0.32 17.25
C LEU A 294 -4.61 -0.57 18.71
N ARG A 295 -5.73 -1.25 19.02
CA ARG A 295 -6.01 -1.73 20.38
C ARG A 295 -4.93 -2.68 20.92
N PHE A 296 -4.18 -3.33 20.05
CA PHE A 296 -3.07 -4.22 20.42
C PHE A 296 -1.73 -3.49 20.52
N CYS A 297 -1.65 -2.25 20.03
CA CYS A 297 -0.47 -1.39 20.10
C CYS A 297 -0.56 -0.38 21.25
N LEU A 298 -1.77 0.08 21.59
CA LEU A 298 -2.00 1.18 22.53
C LEU A 298 -2.65 0.68 23.83
N PRO A 299 -2.06 0.97 25.01
CA PRO A 299 -2.64 0.56 26.30
C PRO A 299 -3.96 1.30 26.60
N GLY A 300 -4.94 0.61 27.21
CA GLY A 300 -6.19 1.19 27.75
C GLY A 300 -7.46 0.38 27.47
N GLU A 301 -8.50 0.49 28.33
CA GLU A 301 -9.74 -0.30 28.29
C GLU A 301 -10.43 -0.33 26.92
N ALA A 302 -10.98 -1.49 26.55
CA ALA A 302 -11.72 -1.69 25.31
C ALA A 302 -12.98 -0.81 25.27
N VAL A 303 -13.13 0.02 24.24
CA VAL A 303 -14.44 0.61 23.93
C VAL A 303 -15.25 -0.50 23.27
N THR A 304 -16.18 -1.07 24.02
CA THR A 304 -17.22 -1.92 23.46
C THR A 304 -18.02 -1.07 22.47
N SER A 305 -18.09 -1.51 21.21
CA SER A 305 -19.14 -1.03 20.31
C SER A 305 -20.46 -1.28 21.02
N GLN A 306 -21.18 -0.20 21.34
CA GLN A 306 -22.56 -0.30 21.77
C GLN A 306 -23.36 -0.78 20.56
N THR A 307 -23.66 -2.08 20.53
CA THR A 307 -24.76 -2.62 19.72
C THR A 307 -26.06 -2.08 20.29
N LEU A 308 -26.60 -1.04 19.66
CA LEU A 308 -28.00 -0.67 19.81
C LEU A 308 -28.85 -1.74 19.11
N THR A 309 -29.93 -2.12 19.78
CA THR A 309 -30.88 -3.17 19.43
C THR A 309 -31.38 -3.07 17.98
N ASP A 310 -31.61 -4.24 17.39
CA ASP A 310 -32.11 -4.42 16.04
C ASP A 310 -33.43 -3.68 15.81
N VAL A 311 -33.37 -2.71 14.90
CA VAL A 311 -34.53 -2.28 14.12
C VAL A 311 -34.14 -2.56 12.67
N THR A 312 -34.60 -3.69 12.15
CA THR A 312 -34.68 -3.92 10.71
C THR A 312 -35.76 -3.00 10.19
N VAL A 313 -35.36 -1.95 9.46
CA VAL A 313 -36.30 -1.19 8.64
C VAL A 313 -36.27 -1.89 7.28
N GLU A 314 -37.34 -2.60 6.95
CA GLU A 314 -37.60 -3.00 5.57
C GLU A 314 -37.92 -1.72 4.81
N THR A 315 -36.93 -1.19 4.10
CA THR A 315 -37.12 0.02 3.30
C THR A 315 -37.26 -0.35 1.83
N GLU A 316 -38.50 -0.52 1.35
CA GLU A 316 -38.85 -0.47 -0.08
C GLU A 316 -38.73 0.97 -0.64
N GLU A 317 -37.74 1.74 -0.19
CA GLU A 317 -37.51 3.10 -0.65
C GLU A 317 -36.59 3.11 -1.87
N SER A 318 -36.94 3.92 -2.86
CA SER A 318 -36.10 4.15 -4.03
C SER A 318 -34.73 4.69 -3.62
N PRO A 319 -33.62 4.17 -4.18
CA PRO A 319 -32.29 4.61 -3.79
C PRO A 319 -32.08 6.11 -4.02
N VAL A 320 -31.65 6.83 -2.99
CA VAL A 320 -31.31 8.25 -3.07
C VAL A 320 -29.89 8.40 -3.63
N GLU A 321 -29.74 9.20 -4.69
CA GLU A 321 -28.43 9.48 -5.25
C GLU A 321 -27.64 10.42 -4.35
N VAL A 322 -26.38 10.05 -4.09
CA VAL A 322 -25.51 10.75 -3.15
C VAL A 322 -24.10 10.90 -3.69
N THR A 323 -23.51 12.08 -3.51
CA THR A 323 -22.09 12.28 -3.80
C THR A 323 -21.30 12.19 -2.50
N ALA A 324 -20.41 11.21 -2.41
CA ALA A 324 -19.51 11.05 -1.28
C ALA A 324 -18.41 12.12 -1.30
N GLU A 325 -17.93 12.50 -0.13
CA GLU A 325 -16.74 13.36 -0.04
C GLU A 325 -15.50 12.56 -0.45
N VAL A 326 -14.63 13.17 -1.23
CA VAL A 326 -13.43 12.50 -1.76
C VAL A 326 -12.20 13.10 -1.11
N HIS A 327 -11.36 12.25 -0.52
CA HIS A 327 -10.06 12.67 -0.04
C HIS A 327 -9.17 13.08 -1.24
N LYS A 328 -8.26 14.06 -1.08
CA LYS A 328 -7.46 14.64 -2.19
C LYS A 328 -6.75 13.60 -3.08
N LYS A 329 -6.26 12.50 -2.49
CA LYS A 329 -5.62 11.40 -3.23
C LYS A 329 -6.58 10.61 -4.13
N GLY A 330 -7.88 10.66 -3.87
CA GLY A 330 -8.90 10.13 -4.76
C GLY A 330 -9.27 8.66 -4.61
N SER A 331 -8.64 7.94 -3.68
CA SER A 331 -8.94 6.52 -3.41
C SER A 331 -9.94 6.33 -2.26
N MET A 332 -10.11 7.35 -1.41
CA MET A 332 -10.90 7.27 -0.18
C MET A 332 -12.11 8.21 -0.24
N PHE A 333 -13.24 7.68 0.23
CA PHE A 333 -14.54 8.30 0.18
C PHE A 333 -15.16 8.32 1.58
N ARG A 334 -15.96 9.35 1.87
CA ARG A 334 -16.71 9.47 3.12
C ARG A 334 -18.17 9.77 2.82
N LEU A 335 -19.05 8.96 3.39
CA LEU A 335 -20.49 9.10 3.29
C LEU A 335 -21.06 9.35 4.70
N ARG A 336 -21.76 10.49 4.87
CA ARG A 336 -22.37 10.90 6.15
C ARG A 336 -23.88 11.02 6.04
N ARG A 337 -24.64 10.16 6.70
CA ARG A 337 -26.11 10.15 6.67
C ARG A 337 -26.69 10.08 8.07
N GLN A 338 -27.61 11.00 8.37
CA GLN A 338 -28.23 11.10 9.69
C GLN A 338 -29.51 10.27 9.80
N GLN A 339 -30.22 10.09 8.69
CA GLN A 339 -31.44 9.29 8.63
C GLN A 339 -31.16 7.94 7.95
N PRO A 340 -31.80 6.85 8.41
CA PRO A 340 -31.83 5.59 7.69
C PRO A 340 -32.35 5.77 6.27
N GLY A 341 -31.75 5.05 5.34
CA GLY A 341 -32.20 5.04 3.95
C GLY A 341 -31.28 4.20 3.07
N VAL A 342 -31.62 4.16 1.78
CA VAL A 342 -30.87 3.46 0.74
C VAL A 342 -30.14 4.50 -0.11
N PHE A 343 -28.82 4.50 -0.08
CA PHE A 343 -28.01 5.56 -0.69
C PHE A 343 -27.09 5.01 -1.78
N ARG A 344 -27.21 5.55 -3.00
CA ARG A 344 -26.35 5.20 -4.13
C ARG A 344 -25.28 6.26 -4.35
N CYS A 345 -24.01 5.88 -4.19
CA CYS A 345 -22.87 6.76 -4.45
C CYS A 345 -22.69 7.00 -5.96
N SER A 346 -22.88 8.23 -6.42
CA SER A 346 -22.70 8.64 -7.82
C SER A 346 -21.26 8.44 -8.34
N LEU A 347 -20.26 8.43 -7.45
CA LEU A 347 -18.84 8.29 -7.82
C LEU A 347 -18.37 6.85 -7.98
N THR A 348 -18.97 5.92 -7.24
CA THR A 348 -18.49 4.52 -7.15
C THR A 348 -19.54 3.50 -7.53
N GLY A 349 -20.80 3.92 -7.69
CA GLY A 349 -21.93 3.04 -7.94
C GLY A 349 -22.39 2.23 -6.73
N LEU A 350 -21.63 2.21 -5.63
CA LEU A 350 -22.00 1.52 -4.39
C LEU A 350 -23.36 1.97 -3.88
N LEU A 351 -24.17 1.01 -3.46
CA LEU A 351 -25.42 1.30 -2.77
C LEU A 351 -25.39 0.67 -1.38
N LEU A 352 -25.80 1.46 -0.39
CA LEU A 352 -25.68 1.17 1.04
C LEU A 352 -27.02 1.44 1.72
N ALA A 353 -27.53 0.47 2.47
CA ALA A 353 -28.73 0.64 3.28
C ALA A 353 -28.37 0.79 4.77
N GLY A 354 -28.78 1.90 5.37
CA GLY A 354 -28.46 2.22 6.76
C GLY A 354 -28.33 3.71 7.01
N PHE A 355 -27.56 4.10 8.03
CA PHE A 355 -27.21 5.48 8.34
C PHE A 355 -25.89 5.53 9.10
N GLY A 356 -25.23 6.67 9.10
CA GLY A 356 -23.99 6.88 9.85
C GLY A 356 -22.90 7.62 9.10
N ASP A 357 -21.70 7.55 9.63
CA ASP A 357 -20.48 8.09 9.04
C ASP A 357 -19.57 6.94 8.63
N LEU A 358 -19.51 6.70 7.31
CA LEU A 358 -18.81 5.58 6.70
C LEU A 358 -17.64 6.08 5.86
N LEU A 359 -16.46 5.56 6.14
CA LEU A 359 -15.32 5.65 5.24
C LEU A 359 -15.22 4.39 4.40
N TYR A 360 -14.86 4.55 3.14
CA TYR A 360 -14.47 3.43 2.31
C TYR A 360 -13.39 3.80 1.30
N GLU A 361 -12.58 2.82 0.94
CA GLU A 361 -11.48 2.96 -0.01
C GLU A 361 -11.51 1.82 -1.03
N ILE A 362 -11.15 2.12 -2.28
CA ILE A 362 -10.93 1.11 -3.31
C ILE A 362 -9.50 0.59 -3.20
N VAL A 363 -9.36 -0.70 -2.91
CA VAL A 363 -8.06 -1.38 -2.74
C VAL A 363 -7.80 -2.32 -3.92
N PRO A 364 -6.58 -2.38 -4.47
CA PRO A 364 -6.23 -3.33 -5.53
C PRO A 364 -6.36 -4.80 -5.13
N TRP A 365 -6.92 -5.62 -6.02
CA TRP A 365 -6.81 -7.08 -5.97
C TRP A 365 -5.40 -7.56 -6.34
N ASP A 366 -4.96 -8.67 -5.76
CA ASP A 366 -3.88 -9.48 -6.30
C ASP A 366 -4.45 -10.37 -7.42
N VAL A 367 -4.27 -9.92 -8.66
CA VAL A 367 -4.85 -10.57 -9.84
C VAL A 367 -4.18 -11.91 -10.14
N ASP A 368 -2.89 -12.07 -9.81
CA ASP A 368 -2.14 -13.30 -10.03
C ASP A 368 -2.61 -14.38 -9.06
N PHE A 369 -2.80 -14.01 -7.79
CA PHE A 369 -3.36 -14.90 -6.79
C PHE A 369 -4.78 -15.36 -7.16
N LEU A 370 -5.66 -14.43 -7.56
CA LEU A 370 -7.01 -14.78 -8.02
C LEU A 370 -6.96 -15.73 -9.22
N SER A 371 -6.11 -15.44 -10.20
CA SER A 371 -5.94 -16.27 -11.40
C SER A 371 -5.48 -17.69 -11.06
N SER A 372 -4.58 -17.84 -10.08
CA SER A 372 -4.13 -19.15 -9.58
C SER A 372 -5.27 -20.00 -8.99
N ARG A 373 -6.37 -19.36 -8.58
CA ARG A 373 -7.59 -19.99 -8.07
C ARG A 373 -8.68 -20.16 -9.13
N GLY A 374 -8.40 -19.86 -10.39
CA GLY A 374 -9.39 -19.87 -11.47
C GLY A 374 -10.44 -18.75 -11.33
N LEU A 375 -10.11 -17.69 -10.59
CA LEU A 375 -10.97 -16.53 -10.35
C LEU A 375 -10.40 -15.29 -11.02
N ARG A 376 -11.27 -14.31 -11.28
CA ARG A 376 -10.89 -12.95 -11.66
C ARG A 376 -11.78 -11.93 -10.94
N PRO A 377 -11.33 -10.67 -10.79
CA PRO A 377 -12.20 -9.60 -10.32
C PRO A 377 -13.45 -9.45 -11.21
N ALA A 378 -14.58 -9.13 -10.60
CA ALA A 378 -15.81 -8.70 -11.26
C ALA A 378 -16.20 -7.27 -10.86
N GLY A 379 -15.32 -6.57 -10.15
CA GLY A 379 -15.47 -5.20 -9.67
C GLY A 379 -14.35 -4.83 -8.70
N PRO A 380 -14.40 -3.60 -8.15
CA PRO A 380 -13.45 -3.14 -7.13
C PRO A 380 -13.56 -3.94 -5.83
N LEU A 381 -12.43 -4.07 -5.11
CA LEU A 381 -12.42 -4.44 -3.70
C LEU A 381 -12.56 -3.16 -2.88
N PHE A 382 -13.57 -3.12 -2.02
CA PHE A 382 -13.84 -1.99 -1.13
C PHE A 382 -13.43 -2.35 0.30
N ARG A 383 -12.57 -1.53 0.90
CA ARG A 383 -12.26 -1.57 2.34
C ARG A 383 -13.15 -0.55 3.03
N PHE A 384 -13.96 -0.99 3.99
CA PHE A 384 -14.88 -0.14 4.73
C PHE A 384 -14.43 0.05 6.18
N THR A 385 -14.70 1.25 6.71
CA THR A 385 -14.45 1.64 8.09
C THR A 385 -15.64 2.45 8.59
N LEU A 386 -16.46 1.86 9.45
CA LEU A 386 -17.62 2.52 10.05
C LEU A 386 -17.21 3.34 11.28
N LEU A 387 -17.45 4.64 11.25
CA LEU A 387 -17.10 5.55 12.35
C LEU A 387 -18.24 5.73 13.36
N SER A 388 -19.48 5.73 12.86
CA SER A 388 -20.72 5.78 13.64
C SER A 388 -21.90 5.30 12.80
N GLY A 389 -23.01 4.96 13.47
CA GLY A 389 -24.24 4.49 12.82
C GLY A 389 -24.25 2.99 12.58
N ARG A 390 -25.12 2.54 11.66
CA ARG A 390 -25.33 1.15 11.32
C ARG A 390 -25.78 1.02 9.87
N PHE A 391 -25.16 0.09 9.16
CA PHE A 391 -25.58 -0.37 7.85
C PHE A 391 -25.77 -1.88 7.91
N HIS A 392 -26.81 -2.38 7.26
CA HIS A 392 -27.18 -3.80 7.30
C HIS A 392 -27.17 -4.46 5.92
N GLU A 393 -27.16 -3.69 4.83
CA GLU A 393 -27.19 -4.23 3.48
C GLU A 393 -26.22 -3.46 2.58
N LEU A 394 -25.50 -4.19 1.73
CA LEU A 394 -24.50 -3.69 0.81
C LEU A 394 -24.78 -4.20 -0.60
N HIS A 395 -24.84 -3.28 -1.56
CA HIS A 395 -25.07 -3.56 -2.97
C HIS A 395 -23.78 -3.27 -3.73
N LEU A 396 -23.09 -4.33 -4.15
CA LEU A 396 -21.82 -4.25 -4.87
C LEU A 396 -22.07 -4.14 -6.38
N PRO A 397 -21.55 -3.09 -7.05
CA PRO A 397 -21.80 -2.89 -8.47
C PRO A 397 -21.07 -3.92 -9.35
N HIS A 398 -21.79 -4.53 -10.29
CA HIS A 398 -21.23 -5.36 -11.35
C HIS A 398 -21.59 -4.81 -12.74
N CYS A 399 -20.88 -5.33 -13.74
CA CYS A 399 -21.14 -5.05 -15.13
C CYS A 399 -21.56 -6.28 -15.93
N GLN A 400 -21.71 -7.45 -15.30
CA GLN A 400 -22.07 -8.68 -15.99
C GLN A 400 -23.43 -8.57 -16.69
N LEU A 401 -23.48 -8.85 -17.99
CA LEU A 401 -24.74 -9.03 -18.70
C LEU A 401 -25.25 -10.44 -18.40
N LEU A 402 -26.44 -10.50 -17.83
CA LEU A 402 -27.07 -11.73 -17.38
C LEU A 402 -27.86 -12.28 -18.57
N SER A 403 -27.51 -13.48 -19.04
CA SER A 403 -28.31 -14.14 -20.07
C SER A 403 -29.64 -14.60 -19.49
N ASP A 404 -30.72 -14.49 -20.26
CA ASP A 404 -32.06 -15.01 -19.92
C ASP A 404 -31.94 -16.51 -19.59
N GLY A 405 -31.94 -16.87 -18.29
CA GLY A 405 -31.81 -18.28 -17.87
C GLY A 405 -31.09 -18.59 -16.56
N GLY A 406 -30.50 -17.61 -15.86
CA GLY A 406 -30.33 -17.70 -14.39
C GLY A 406 -29.17 -18.54 -13.85
N GLN A 407 -27.93 -18.29 -14.29
CA GLN A 407 -26.76 -18.49 -13.41
C GLN A 407 -25.87 -17.25 -13.40
N HIS A 408 -25.84 -16.57 -12.27
CA HIS A 408 -24.88 -15.51 -12.02
C HIS A 408 -23.58 -16.15 -11.53
N PHE A 409 -22.52 -16.10 -12.33
CA PHE A 409 -21.18 -16.59 -11.94
C PHE A 409 -20.45 -15.64 -10.98
N LEU A 410 -21.20 -14.81 -10.25
CA LEU A 410 -20.67 -13.80 -9.34
C LEU A 410 -20.65 -14.37 -7.91
N SER A 411 -19.55 -14.17 -7.22
CA SER A 411 -19.42 -14.46 -5.80
C SER A 411 -18.87 -13.24 -5.08
N VAL A 412 -19.32 -13.03 -3.85
CA VAL A 412 -18.77 -11.96 -3.01
C VAL A 412 -17.61 -12.52 -2.22
N ALA A 413 -16.42 -11.97 -2.45
CA ALA A 413 -15.29 -12.21 -1.57
C ALA A 413 -15.39 -11.25 -0.37
N HIS A 414 -15.55 -11.82 0.81
CA HIS A 414 -15.56 -11.12 2.09
C HIS A 414 -14.24 -11.41 2.81
N LEU A 415 -13.37 -10.41 2.88
CA LEU A 415 -12.07 -10.52 3.54
C LEU A 415 -12.21 -9.95 4.95
N THR A 416 -12.17 -10.84 5.93
CA THR A 416 -11.94 -10.46 7.32
C THR A 416 -10.44 -10.41 7.55
N GLY A 417 -9.98 -9.83 8.66
CA GLY A 417 -8.54 -9.72 8.92
C GLY A 417 -7.81 -11.07 8.97
N ASP A 418 -8.51 -12.19 9.11
CA ASP A 418 -7.97 -13.53 9.30
C ASP A 418 -8.39 -14.56 8.24
N ARG A 419 -9.41 -14.29 7.42
CA ARG A 419 -9.86 -15.24 6.40
C ARG A 419 -10.52 -14.53 5.21
N VAL A 420 -10.66 -15.27 4.13
CA VAL A 420 -11.47 -14.88 2.97
C VAL A 420 -12.61 -15.89 2.82
N ASP A 421 -13.83 -15.38 2.85
CA ASP A 421 -15.05 -16.17 2.64
C ASP A 421 -15.62 -15.81 1.26
N PHE A 422 -15.89 -16.81 0.42
CA PHE A 422 -16.59 -16.62 -0.86
C PHE A 422 -18.08 -16.90 -0.66
N ILE A 423 -18.85 -15.82 -0.51
CA ILE A 423 -20.29 -15.86 -0.27
C ILE A 423 -20.99 -15.96 -1.63
N THR A 424 -21.87 -16.95 -1.78
CA THR A 424 -22.72 -17.06 -2.97
C THR A 424 -23.75 -15.94 -2.94
N ALA A 425 -23.87 -15.19 -4.04
CA ALA A 425 -24.81 -14.09 -4.13
C ALA A 425 -26.25 -14.60 -4.01
N GLY A 426 -27.00 -14.09 -3.03
CA GLY A 426 -28.41 -14.43 -2.85
C GLY A 426 -29.32 -13.75 -3.87
N GLN A 427 -29.18 -12.42 -4.01
CA GLN A 427 -29.90 -11.63 -4.99
C GLN A 427 -28.92 -10.87 -5.90
N VAL A 428 -29.12 -10.98 -7.21
CA VAL A 428 -28.33 -10.29 -8.24
C VAL A 428 -29.30 -9.57 -9.16
N THR A 429 -29.15 -8.25 -9.26
CA THR A 429 -29.92 -7.40 -10.16
C THR A 429 -29.20 -7.25 -11.50
N ASP A 430 -29.67 -6.38 -12.38
CA ASP A 430 -28.99 -6.08 -13.65
C ASP A 430 -27.63 -5.36 -13.47
N SER A 431 -27.35 -4.87 -12.26
CA SER A 431 -26.23 -3.97 -11.98
C SER A 431 -25.58 -4.14 -10.62
N HIS A 432 -26.20 -4.84 -9.66
CA HIS A 432 -25.68 -5.01 -8.31
C HIS A 432 -25.88 -6.43 -7.77
N VAL A 433 -24.92 -6.88 -6.95
CA VAL A 433 -25.08 -8.03 -6.06
C VAL A 433 -25.44 -7.51 -4.67
N ILE A 434 -26.52 -8.02 -4.10
CA ILE A 434 -27.04 -7.60 -2.80
C ILE A 434 -26.61 -8.62 -1.74
N ILE A 435 -26.05 -8.12 -0.63
CA ILE A 435 -25.71 -8.93 0.54
C ILE A 435 -26.08 -8.23 1.85
N ASP A 436 -26.56 -9.03 2.79
CA ASP A 436 -26.68 -8.62 4.18
C ASP A 436 -25.29 -8.59 4.84
N ILE A 437 -25.05 -7.56 5.64
CA ILE A 437 -23.81 -7.37 6.38
C ILE A 437 -24.10 -7.18 7.86
N ALA A 438 -23.42 -7.95 8.70
CA ALA A 438 -23.42 -7.73 10.16
C ALA A 438 -22.43 -6.63 10.58
N GLY A 439 -21.52 -6.26 9.69
CA GLY A 439 -20.49 -5.26 9.93
C GLY A 439 -19.61 -5.06 8.70
N PHE A 440 -18.78 -4.03 8.75
CA PHE A 440 -17.91 -3.65 7.65
C PHE A 440 -16.50 -4.22 7.79
N SER A 441 -15.95 -4.60 6.64
CA SER A 441 -14.61 -5.14 6.45
C SER A 441 -14.21 -4.87 4.99
N CYS A 442 -13.57 -5.82 4.31
CA CYS A 442 -13.27 -5.73 2.89
C CYS A 442 -14.26 -6.60 2.08
N PHE A 443 -14.92 -6.02 1.08
CA PHE A 443 -15.86 -6.73 0.21
C PHE A 443 -15.59 -6.42 -1.27
N GLY A 444 -15.70 -7.43 -2.12
CA GLY A 444 -15.62 -7.24 -3.56
C GLY A 444 -16.14 -8.43 -4.34
N LEU A 445 -16.39 -8.22 -5.63
CA LEU A 445 -16.94 -9.26 -6.49
C LEU A 445 -15.85 -9.99 -7.25
N VAL A 446 -15.97 -11.31 -7.30
CA VAL A 446 -15.16 -12.19 -8.14
C VAL A 446 -16.06 -13.02 -9.05
N THR A 447 -15.48 -13.50 -10.15
CA THR A 447 -16.14 -14.43 -11.06
C THR A 447 -15.14 -15.46 -11.59
N SER A 448 -15.64 -16.52 -12.20
CA SER A 448 -14.79 -17.52 -12.85
C SER A 448 -13.94 -16.89 -13.95
N ALA A 449 -12.65 -17.21 -13.98
CA ALA A 449 -11.74 -16.80 -15.03
C ALA A 449 -12.13 -17.36 -16.42
N ALA A 450 -12.87 -18.48 -16.45
CA ALA A 450 -13.38 -19.10 -17.68
C ALA A 450 -14.60 -18.38 -18.27
N SER A 451 -15.21 -17.43 -17.55
CA SER A 451 -16.40 -16.72 -18.03
C SER A 451 -16.07 -15.85 -19.26
N THR A 452 -16.78 -16.11 -20.35
CA THR A 452 -16.75 -15.33 -21.59
C THR A 452 -17.95 -14.41 -21.75
N ALA A 453 -18.82 -14.37 -20.73
CA ALA A 453 -20.05 -13.60 -20.79
C ALA A 453 -19.78 -12.10 -20.93
N ALA A 454 -20.50 -11.45 -21.84
CA ALA A 454 -20.36 -10.04 -22.14
C ALA A 454 -20.66 -9.17 -20.91
N ILE A 455 -20.05 -7.98 -20.87
CA ILE A 455 -20.20 -7.01 -19.80
C ILE A 455 -20.61 -5.65 -20.35
N ARG A 456 -21.31 -4.87 -19.53
CA ARG A 456 -21.46 -3.43 -19.73
C ARG A 456 -20.05 -2.81 -19.61
N GLY A 457 -19.61 -2.17 -20.69
CA GLY A 457 -18.30 -1.53 -20.79
C GLY A 457 -18.42 -0.03 -21.02
N LEU A 458 -17.25 0.61 -21.06
CA LEU A 458 -17.06 2.02 -21.34
C LEU A 458 -15.94 2.18 -22.37
N VAL A 459 -16.17 3.04 -23.36
CA VAL A 459 -15.16 3.60 -24.26
C VAL A 459 -14.86 5.02 -23.80
N LEU A 460 -13.71 5.21 -23.16
CA LEU A 460 -13.30 6.50 -22.63
C LEU A 460 -12.24 7.14 -23.52
N LEU A 461 -12.36 8.45 -23.75
CA LEU A 461 -11.47 9.23 -24.58
C LEU A 461 -10.67 10.22 -23.73
N PHE A 462 -9.36 10.23 -23.91
CA PHE A 462 -8.45 11.16 -23.25
C PHE A 462 -7.59 11.90 -24.28
N SER A 463 -7.66 13.22 -24.30
CA SER A 463 -6.87 14.06 -25.20
C SER A 463 -5.63 14.59 -24.50
N GLN A 464 -4.46 14.43 -25.11
CA GLN A 464 -3.19 14.99 -24.63
C GLN A 464 -2.75 16.13 -25.56
N PRO A 465 -2.92 17.40 -25.15
CA PRO A 465 -2.65 18.55 -26.03
C PRO A 465 -1.19 18.63 -26.51
N SER A 466 -0.23 18.27 -25.65
CA SER A 466 1.21 18.38 -25.95
C SER A 466 1.66 17.53 -27.13
N THR A 467 1.03 16.37 -27.33
CA THR A 467 1.37 15.42 -28.39
C THR A 467 0.28 15.36 -29.47
N SER A 468 -0.79 16.15 -29.31
CA SER A 468 -2.03 16.03 -30.08
C SER A 468 -2.54 14.58 -30.15
N SER A 469 -2.29 13.75 -29.14
CA SER A 469 -2.72 12.34 -29.13
C SER A 469 -4.07 12.19 -28.43
N ILE A 470 -4.91 11.28 -28.95
CA ILE A 470 -6.13 10.82 -28.28
C ILE A 470 -5.91 9.37 -27.85
N PHE A 471 -6.11 9.09 -26.58
CA PHE A 471 -6.05 7.75 -26.02
C PHE A 471 -7.47 7.22 -25.81
N VAL A 472 -7.68 5.97 -26.21
CA VAL A 472 -8.97 5.28 -26.10
C VAL A 472 -8.81 4.11 -25.14
N LEU A 473 -9.64 4.09 -24.11
CA LEU A 473 -9.64 3.05 -23.09
C LEU A 473 -10.94 2.26 -23.18
N LEU A 474 -10.81 0.93 -23.19
CA LEU A 474 -11.93 0.02 -23.00
C LEU A 474 -11.90 -0.45 -21.55
N LEU A 475 -12.90 -0.06 -20.76
CA LEU A 475 -12.98 -0.41 -19.33
C LEU A 475 -14.34 -1.01 -18.98
N PRO A 476 -14.43 -1.85 -17.94
CA PRO A 476 -15.71 -2.24 -17.34
C PRO A 476 -16.53 -1.04 -16.86
N ARG A 477 -17.86 -1.11 -16.92
CA ARG A 477 -18.74 0.00 -16.50
C ARG A 477 -18.69 0.32 -15.00
N ASN A 478 -18.31 -0.63 -14.17
CA ASN A 478 -18.22 -0.45 -12.72
C ASN A 478 -16.88 0.13 -12.23
N VAL A 479 -16.05 0.68 -13.12
CA VAL A 479 -14.86 1.46 -12.72
C VAL A 479 -15.26 2.82 -12.12
N CYS A 480 -14.46 3.31 -11.16
CA CYS A 480 -14.63 4.67 -10.65
C CYS A 480 -14.07 5.70 -11.65
N LEU A 481 -14.94 6.32 -12.46
CA LEU A 481 -14.53 7.30 -13.48
C LEU A 481 -13.70 8.46 -12.91
N THR A 482 -14.03 8.95 -11.71
CA THR A 482 -13.26 10.01 -11.05
C THR A 482 -11.82 9.58 -10.78
N GLN A 483 -11.60 8.31 -10.41
CA GLN A 483 -10.26 7.75 -10.22
C GLN A 483 -9.51 7.62 -11.55
N VAL A 484 -10.16 7.11 -12.61
CA VAL A 484 -9.59 7.01 -13.96
C VAL A 484 -9.12 8.37 -14.47
N ARG A 485 -10.01 9.38 -14.41
CA ARG A 485 -9.73 10.75 -14.86
C ARG A 485 -8.54 11.36 -14.14
N ARG A 486 -8.50 11.23 -12.81
CA ARG A 486 -7.39 11.75 -11.99
C ARG A 486 -6.07 11.08 -12.34
N GLU A 487 -6.07 9.77 -12.49
CA GLU A 487 -4.84 9.03 -12.73
C GLU A 487 -4.25 9.33 -14.12
N TRP A 488 -5.11 9.48 -15.11
CA TRP A 488 -4.71 9.90 -16.46
C TRP A 488 -4.19 11.32 -16.49
N LYS A 489 -4.85 12.26 -15.81
CA LYS A 489 -4.36 13.64 -15.69
C LYS A 489 -3.00 13.69 -15.00
N ARG A 490 -2.78 12.87 -13.96
CA ARG A 490 -1.53 12.82 -13.19
C ARG A 490 -0.38 12.18 -13.95
N ARG A 491 -0.60 11.04 -14.62
CA ARG A 491 0.47 10.26 -15.29
C ARG A 491 0.79 10.77 -16.70
N VAL A 492 -0.24 11.11 -17.47
CA VAL A 492 -0.14 11.41 -18.91
C VAL A 492 -0.37 12.90 -19.18
N GLY A 493 -1.02 13.64 -18.27
CA GLY A 493 -1.42 15.02 -18.50
C GLY A 493 -2.62 15.16 -19.45
N ALA A 494 -3.28 14.04 -19.77
CA ALA A 494 -4.40 14.02 -20.70
C ALA A 494 -5.72 14.37 -20.00
N ASP A 495 -6.59 15.05 -20.74
CA ASP A 495 -7.91 15.50 -20.31
C ASP A 495 -9.00 14.58 -20.85
N TYR A 496 -9.99 14.29 -20.01
CA TYR A 496 -11.15 13.50 -20.41
C TYR A 496 -12.00 14.25 -21.42
N VAL A 497 -12.37 13.58 -22.51
CA VAL A 497 -13.26 14.12 -23.53
C VAL A 497 -14.66 13.55 -23.29
N GLU A 498 -15.64 14.43 -23.10
CA GLU A 498 -17.03 14.02 -22.93
C GLU A 498 -17.58 13.43 -24.23
N ALA A 499 -18.01 12.18 -24.15
CA ALA A 499 -18.64 11.41 -25.21
C ALA A 499 -19.64 10.42 -24.59
N ILE A 500 -20.50 9.81 -25.41
CA ILE A 500 -21.35 8.69 -24.99
C ILE A 500 -20.44 7.48 -24.81
N PRO A 501 -20.18 7.00 -23.58
CA PRO A 501 -19.12 6.02 -23.35
C PRO A 501 -19.65 4.59 -23.31
N ASP A 502 -20.94 4.38 -23.03
CA ASP A 502 -21.50 3.05 -22.78
C ASP A 502 -21.39 2.13 -24.02
N CYS A 503 -20.92 0.91 -23.79
CA CYS A 503 -20.82 -0.13 -24.80
C CYS A 503 -20.96 -1.52 -24.17
N GLU A 504 -20.88 -2.57 -24.99
CA GLU A 504 -20.75 -3.95 -24.53
C GLU A 504 -19.35 -4.47 -24.86
N LEU A 505 -18.68 -5.05 -23.87
CA LEU A 505 -17.36 -5.65 -24.00
C LEU A 505 -17.42 -7.14 -23.72
N ILE A 506 -16.75 -7.93 -24.55
CA ILE A 506 -16.62 -9.37 -24.39
C ILE A 506 -15.21 -9.64 -23.85
N PRO A 507 -15.06 -10.22 -22.65
CA PRO A 507 -13.76 -10.55 -22.09
C PRO A 507 -12.93 -11.40 -23.06
N ASN A 508 -11.65 -11.07 -23.21
CA ASN A 508 -10.69 -11.72 -24.09
C ASN A 508 -10.96 -11.60 -25.60
N GLN A 509 -11.90 -10.75 -26.01
CA GLN A 509 -12.14 -10.45 -27.42
C GLN A 509 -11.17 -9.37 -27.93
N THR A 510 -10.82 -9.45 -29.22
CA THR A 510 -10.01 -8.44 -29.90
C THR A 510 -10.91 -7.41 -30.59
N TYR A 511 -10.61 -6.14 -30.36
CA TYR A 511 -11.31 -4.99 -30.93
C TYR A 511 -10.40 -4.22 -31.89
N LYS A 512 -11.01 -3.55 -32.88
CA LYS A 512 -10.34 -2.65 -33.82
C LYS A 512 -10.98 -1.27 -33.74
N LEU A 513 -10.17 -0.23 -33.74
CA LEU A 513 -10.61 1.16 -33.78
C LEU A 513 -10.44 1.72 -35.19
N THR A 514 -11.45 2.43 -35.67
CA THR A 514 -11.44 3.12 -36.97
C THR A 514 -12.00 4.53 -36.80
N GLY A 515 -11.41 5.52 -37.46
CA GLY A 515 -11.90 6.89 -37.42
C GLY A 515 -11.32 7.75 -38.54
N GLN A 516 -12.05 8.81 -38.92
CA GLN A 516 -11.60 9.84 -39.84
C GLN A 516 -11.91 11.23 -39.26
N PRO A 517 -11.01 12.23 -39.39
CA PRO A 517 -9.68 12.15 -39.97
C PRO A 517 -8.62 11.80 -38.91
N VAL A 518 -8.19 10.54 -38.87
CA VAL A 518 -7.10 10.04 -37.99
C VAL A 518 -5.97 9.55 -38.88
N THR A 519 -4.73 9.99 -38.61
CA THR A 519 -3.55 9.63 -39.42
C THR A 519 -2.91 8.32 -38.98
N VAL A 520 -2.89 8.07 -37.66
CA VAL A 520 -2.29 6.87 -37.08
C VAL A 520 -3.16 6.36 -35.93
N ILE A 521 -3.41 5.05 -35.91
CA ILE A 521 -4.02 4.32 -34.79
C ILE A 521 -3.06 3.20 -34.42
N GLN A 522 -2.63 3.15 -33.15
CA GLN A 522 -1.76 2.09 -32.63
C GLN A 522 -2.27 1.55 -31.29
N PRO A 523 -2.30 0.22 -31.09
CA PRO A 523 -2.11 -0.83 -32.10
C PRO A 523 -3.28 -0.88 -33.12
N GLU A 524 -3.14 -1.63 -34.22
CA GLU A 524 -4.24 -1.82 -35.19
C GLU A 524 -5.44 -2.52 -34.56
N SER A 525 -5.18 -3.47 -33.68
CA SER A 525 -6.19 -4.17 -32.90
C SER A 525 -5.67 -4.43 -31.49
N SER A 526 -6.58 -4.48 -30.52
CA SER A 526 -6.25 -4.62 -29.10
C SER A 526 -7.17 -5.62 -28.45
N LYS A 527 -6.62 -6.56 -27.67
CA LYS A 527 -7.38 -7.54 -26.92
C LYS A 527 -7.88 -6.90 -25.63
N PHE A 528 -9.19 -6.95 -25.41
CA PHE A 528 -9.78 -6.55 -24.13
C PHE A 528 -9.52 -7.65 -23.09
N VAL A 529 -8.40 -7.55 -22.38
CA VAL A 529 -8.09 -8.41 -21.24
C VAL A 529 -8.84 -7.85 -20.04
N ASN A 530 -9.96 -8.49 -19.72
CA ASN A 530 -10.86 -8.00 -18.68
C ASN A 530 -10.17 -8.06 -17.31
N PHE A 531 -10.14 -6.93 -16.59
CA PHE A 531 -9.63 -6.80 -15.23
C PHE A 531 -8.13 -7.08 -14.98
N SER A 532 -7.28 -7.31 -15.99
CA SER A 532 -5.82 -7.43 -15.78
C SER A 532 -5.21 -6.12 -15.24
N ASP A 533 -5.79 -4.99 -15.60
CA ASP A 533 -5.25 -3.64 -15.35
C ASP A 533 -6.24 -2.72 -14.62
N TYR A 534 -7.08 -3.29 -13.74
CA TYR A 534 -8.11 -2.53 -13.01
C TYR A 534 -7.55 -1.31 -12.23
N ASN A 535 -6.25 -1.32 -11.92
CA ASN A 535 -5.57 -0.23 -11.20
C ASN A 535 -4.66 0.62 -12.10
N ASN A 536 -4.37 0.19 -13.33
CA ASN A 536 -3.42 0.84 -14.22
C ASN A 536 -4.08 1.61 -15.36
N PHE A 537 -5.33 1.29 -15.70
CA PHE A 537 -6.13 1.96 -16.72
C PHE A 537 -5.36 2.19 -18.03
N LEU A 538 -4.74 1.14 -18.56
CA LEU A 538 -3.92 1.23 -19.77
C LEU A 538 -4.79 1.55 -21.00
N PRO A 539 -4.29 2.36 -21.94
CA PRO A 539 -5.02 2.62 -23.19
C PRO A 539 -5.07 1.37 -24.05
N SER A 540 -6.23 1.11 -24.63
CA SER A 540 -6.39 0.07 -25.64
C SER A 540 -5.90 0.55 -27.01
N PHE A 541 -6.01 1.86 -27.29
CA PHE A 541 -5.54 2.49 -28.52
C PHE A 541 -4.99 3.90 -28.25
N GLN A 542 -4.04 4.32 -29.07
CA GLN A 542 -3.58 5.71 -29.21
C GLN A 542 -3.80 6.15 -30.66
N CYS A 543 -4.37 7.33 -30.82
CA CYS A 543 -4.72 7.92 -32.10
C CYS A 543 -4.02 9.27 -32.27
N GLN A 544 -3.58 9.57 -33.48
CA GLN A 544 -3.15 10.90 -33.90
C GLN A 544 -4.18 11.48 -34.86
N PRO A 545 -4.90 12.56 -34.49
CA PRO A 545 -5.77 13.28 -35.40
C PRO A 545 -4.97 13.88 -36.56
N ALA A 546 -5.58 14.01 -37.73
CA ALA A 546 -4.97 14.76 -38.83
C ALA A 546 -4.80 16.24 -38.45
N PRO A 547 -3.70 16.90 -38.87
CA PRO A 547 -3.52 18.32 -38.64
C PRO A 547 -4.68 19.09 -39.30
N GLN A 548 -5.39 19.90 -38.50
CA GLN A 548 -6.40 20.81 -39.04
C GLN A 548 -5.66 21.85 -39.91
N ARG A 549 -6.00 21.94 -41.20
CA ARG A 549 -5.51 23.04 -42.04
C ARG A 549 -6.09 24.34 -41.47
N PRO A 550 -5.28 25.38 -41.21
CA PRO A 550 -5.82 26.68 -40.86
C PRO A 550 -6.71 27.15 -42.00
N TRP A 551 -7.92 27.61 -41.66
CA TRP A 551 -8.86 28.22 -42.59
C TRP A 551 -8.14 29.38 -43.30
N MET A 552 -8.01 29.30 -44.63
CA MET A 552 -7.49 30.39 -45.47
C MET A 552 -8.52 31.51 -45.61
#